data_AF-A0A6M0Q4V9-F1
#
_entry.id   AF-A0A6M0Q4V9-F1
#
_cell.length_a   1.000
_cell.length_b   1.000
_cell.length_c   1.000
_cell.angle_alpha   90.00
_cell.angle_beta   90.00
_cell.angle_gamma   90.00
#
_symmetry.space_group_name_H-M   'P 1'
#
loop_
_entity.id
_entity.type
_entity.pdbx_description
1 polymer ?
#
loop_
_entity_poly.entity_id
_entity_poly.type
_entity_poly.pdbx_seq_one_letter_code
_entity_poly.pdbx_strand_id
1 'polypeptide(L)'
;MMIGIVLILFLGLILFPLILGIYLFKRSRKLALTFLCIPLSLVLVAGSWYVYESNYQFVKSTNLSEVQYDDIRVGDSLQEAIQLYGSNYYTRVEQGMSIIGYVDRANKTFIEFWHYNDEIYEIRSNL
;
A
#
# COMPACT_ATOMS: atom_id res chain seq x y z
N MET A 1 -14.78 21.45 5.45
CA MET A 1 -13.92 22.61 5.08
C MET A 1 -12.45 22.22 4.86
N MET A 2 -11.81 21.44 5.75
CA MET A 2 -10.39 21.02 5.60
C MET A 2 -10.09 20.16 4.36
N ILE A 3 -10.91 19.15 4.04
CA ILE A 3 -10.67 18.25 2.89
C ILE A 3 -10.63 19.01 1.55
N GLY A 4 -11.51 20.00 1.38
CA GLY A 4 -11.55 20.82 0.17
C GLY A 4 -10.27 21.65 -0.02
N ILE A 5 -9.72 22.20 1.07
CA ILE A 5 -8.46 22.96 1.01
C ILE A 5 -7.29 22.05 0.63
N VAL A 6 -7.23 20.84 1.18
CA VAL A 6 -6.18 19.85 0.85
C VAL A 6 -6.22 19.48 -0.62
N LEU A 7 -7.42 19.23 -1.18
CA LEU A 7 -7.58 18.91 -2.60
C LEU A 7 -7.14 20.06 -3.52
N ILE A 8 -7.48 21.29 -3.17
CA ILE A 8 -7.09 22.49 -3.94
C ILE A 8 -5.56 22.66 -3.94
N LEU A 9 -4.91 22.48 -2.78
CA LEU A 9 -3.45 22.55 -2.68
C LEU A 9 -2.77 21.46 -3.51
N PHE A 10 -3.30 20.24 -3.48
CA PHE A 10 -2.79 19.12 -4.27
C PHE A 10 -2.93 19.38 -5.78
N LEU A 11 -4.08 19.88 -6.24
CA LEU A 11 -4.29 20.32 -7.61
C LEU A 11 -3.32 21.43 -8.02
N GLY A 12 -3.11 22.41 -7.13
CA GLY A 12 -2.15 23.49 -7.36
C GLY A 12 -0.72 22.97 -7.54
N LEU A 13 -0.29 21.99 -6.75
CA LEU A 13 1.03 21.37 -6.84
C LEU A 13 1.28 20.69 -8.20
N ILE A 14 0.24 20.12 -8.81
CA ILE A 14 0.34 19.46 -10.13
C ILE A 14 0.24 20.49 -11.26
N LEU A 15 -0.69 21.43 -11.16
CA LEU A 15 -0.98 22.39 -12.23
C LEU A 15 0.08 23.49 -12.35
N PHE A 16 0.66 23.94 -11.23
CA PHE A 16 1.65 25.02 -11.23
C PHE A 16 2.89 24.70 -12.08
N PRO A 17 3.56 23.54 -11.92
CA PRO A 17 4.68 23.16 -12.78
C PRO A 17 4.30 23.01 -14.26
N LEU A 18 3.07 22.57 -14.56
CA LEU A 18 2.59 22.45 -15.94
C LEU A 18 2.45 23.83 -16.60
N ILE A 19 1.76 24.75 -15.94
CA ILE A 19 1.55 26.12 -16.43
C ILE A 19 2.89 26.85 -16.56
N LEU A 20 3.75 26.72 -15.54
CA LEU A 20 5.08 27.34 -15.55
C LEU A 20 5.97 26.73 -16.64
N GLY A 21 5.91 25.42 -16.84
CA GLY A 21 6.64 24.72 -17.91
C GLY A 21 6.24 25.23 -19.29
N ILE A 22 4.94 25.35 -19.57
CA ILE A 22 4.42 25.91 -20.84
C ILE A 22 4.89 27.36 -21.03
N TYR A 23 4.82 28.19 -19.98
CA TYR A 23 5.29 29.57 -20.02
C TYR A 23 6.80 29.66 -20.33
N LEU A 24 7.61 28.82 -19.68
CA LEU A 24 9.06 28.77 -19.85
C LEU A 24 9.50 28.22 -21.21
N PHE A 25 8.62 27.54 -21.96
CA PHE A 25 8.95 27.00 -23.28
C PHE A 25 9.39 28.09 -24.26
N LYS A 26 8.90 29.32 -24.08
CA LYS A 26 9.32 30.51 -24.84
C LYS A 26 10.75 30.96 -24.52
N ARG A 27 11.24 30.71 -23.30
CA ARG A 27 12.56 31.16 -22.83
C ARG A 27 13.63 30.08 -22.98
N SER A 28 13.32 28.84 -22.56
CA SER A 28 14.27 27.72 -22.61
C SER A 28 13.52 26.40 -22.63
N ARG A 29 13.70 25.66 -23.74
CA ARG A 29 13.09 24.32 -23.90
C ARG A 29 13.55 23.35 -22.81
N LYS A 30 14.82 23.42 -22.39
CA LYS A 30 15.36 22.53 -21.35
C LYS A 30 14.66 22.75 -20.01
N LEU A 31 14.54 24.01 -19.58
CA LEU A 31 13.85 24.36 -18.33
C LEU A 31 12.37 23.98 -18.39
N ALA A 32 11.70 24.27 -19.50
CA ALA A 32 10.29 23.91 -19.69
C ALA A 32 10.06 22.40 -19.53
N LEU A 33 10.90 21.58 -20.16
CA LEU A 33 10.82 20.12 -20.06
C LEU A 33 11.04 19.64 -18.61
N THR A 34 12.00 20.21 -17.88
CA THR A 34 12.20 19.87 -16.46
C THR A 34 10.92 20.09 -15.64
N PHE A 35 10.27 21.25 -15.78
CA PHE A 35 9.04 21.56 -15.04
C PHE A 35 7.85 20.68 -15.45
N LEU A 36 7.73 20.36 -16.74
CA LEU A 36 6.68 19.45 -17.24
C LEU A 36 6.86 18.01 -16.74
N CYS A 37 8.10 17.57 -16.52
CA CYS A 37 8.39 16.22 -16.02
C CYS A 37 8.14 16.06 -14.51
N ILE A 38 8.14 17.13 -13.71
CA ILE A 38 7.92 17.07 -12.25
C ILE A 38 6.61 16.35 -11.88
N PRO A 39 5.42 16.79 -12.36
CA PRO A 39 4.16 16.14 -12.00
C PRO A 39 4.09 14.69 -12.50
N LEU A 40 4.64 14.40 -13.67
CA LEU A 40 4.74 13.02 -14.16
C LEU A 40 5.57 12.15 -13.21
N SER A 41 6.69 12.67 -12.73
CA SER A 41 7.59 11.96 -11.81
C SER A 41 6.90 11.71 -10.46
N LEU A 42 6.15 12.70 -9.95
CA LEU A 42 5.36 12.54 -8.72
C LEU A 42 4.30 11.44 -8.84
N VAL A 43 3.58 11.40 -9.96
CA VAL A 43 2.58 10.35 -10.23
C VAL A 43 3.26 8.98 -10.31
N LEU A 44 4.41 8.86 -10.97
CA LEU A 44 5.15 7.60 -11.06
C LEU A 44 5.65 7.12 -9.70
N VAL A 45 6.19 8.02 -8.87
CA VAL A 45 6.68 7.69 -7.52
C VAL A 45 5.51 7.26 -6.63
N ALA A 46 4.43 8.04 -6.58
CA ALA A 46 3.26 7.72 -5.76
C ALA A 46 2.58 6.42 -6.22
N GLY A 47 2.46 6.22 -7.54
CA GLY A 47 1.93 4.99 -8.11
C GLY A 47 2.80 3.78 -7.79
N SER A 48 4.13 3.92 -7.92
CA SER A 48 5.08 2.84 -7.60
C SER A 48 5.04 2.49 -6.11
N TRP A 49 4.95 3.51 -5.23
CA TRP A 49 4.78 3.31 -3.79
C TRP A 49 3.50 2.55 -3.46
N TYR A 50 2.37 3.01 -4.02
CA TYR A 50 1.08 2.35 -3.83
C TYR A 50 1.09 0.89 -4.32
N VAL A 51 1.69 0.65 -5.49
CA VAL A 51 1.85 -0.70 -6.03
C VAL A 51 2.74 -1.54 -5.12
N TYR A 52 3.86 -1.01 -4.61
CA TYR A 52 4.77 -1.72 -3.72
C TYR A 52 4.08 -2.16 -2.42
N GLU A 53 3.35 -1.26 -1.76
CA GLU A 53 2.63 -1.58 -0.51
C GLU A 53 1.49 -2.56 -0.73
N SER A 54 0.77 -2.45 -1.86
CA SER A 54 -0.42 -3.27 -2.13
C SER A 54 -0.11 -4.62 -2.77
N ASN A 55 1.12 -4.86 -3.25
CA ASN A 55 1.46 -6.13 -3.91
C ASN A 55 2.03 -7.15 -2.94
N TYR A 56 1.32 -8.27 -2.79
CA TYR A 56 1.79 -9.49 -2.11
C TYR A 56 3.16 -9.98 -2.62
N GLN A 57 3.51 -9.66 -3.88
CA GLN A 57 4.79 -10.07 -4.48
C GLN A 57 6.01 -9.33 -3.90
N PHE A 58 5.84 -8.20 -3.23
CA PHE A 58 6.96 -7.41 -2.66
C PHE A 58 7.12 -7.56 -1.14
N VAL A 59 6.16 -8.20 -0.46
CA VAL A 59 6.27 -8.45 0.98
C VAL A 59 7.31 -9.53 1.27
N LYS A 60 8.11 -9.30 2.33
CA LYS A 60 9.13 -10.25 2.79
C LYS A 60 8.47 -11.57 3.19
N SER A 61 9.16 -12.68 2.89
CA SER A 61 8.69 -14.00 3.30
C SER A 61 8.64 -14.11 4.82
N THR A 62 7.59 -14.73 5.33
CA THR A 62 7.43 -15.09 6.74
C THR A 62 7.54 -16.60 6.86
N ASN A 63 8.31 -17.11 7.83
CA ASN A 63 8.39 -18.54 8.08
C ASN A 63 7.12 -18.98 8.80
N LEU A 64 6.26 -19.75 8.12
CA LEU A 64 5.00 -20.22 8.70
C LEU A 64 5.11 -21.63 9.28
N SER A 65 6.24 -22.33 9.11
CA SER A 65 6.38 -23.71 9.60
C SER A 65 6.48 -23.84 11.12
N GLU A 66 6.80 -22.74 11.81
CA GLU A 66 6.99 -22.71 13.26
C GLU A 66 5.72 -22.31 14.03
N VAL A 67 4.73 -21.72 13.35
CA VAL A 67 3.51 -21.21 13.99
C VAL A 67 2.40 -22.27 13.93
N GLN A 68 1.75 -22.57 15.04
CA GLN A 68 0.66 -23.55 15.07
C GLN A 68 -0.67 -22.90 14.70
N TYR A 69 -1.48 -23.63 13.94
CA TYR A 69 -2.76 -23.15 13.42
C TYR A 69 -3.79 -22.81 14.52
N ASP A 70 -3.59 -23.34 15.73
CA ASP A 70 -4.47 -23.12 16.88
C ASP A 70 -4.16 -21.85 17.67
N ASP A 71 -3.06 -21.15 17.35
CA ASP A 71 -2.58 -20.00 18.12
C ASP A 71 -3.39 -18.71 17.89
N ILE A 72 -4.13 -18.62 16.78
CA ILE A 72 -5.04 -17.50 16.45
C ILE A 72 -6.36 -18.04 15.91
N ARG A 73 -7.47 -17.51 16.41
CA ARG A 73 -8.84 -17.94 16.11
C ARG A 73 -9.71 -16.76 15.65
N VAL A 74 -10.85 -17.10 15.08
CA VAL A 74 -11.91 -16.12 14.80
C VAL A 74 -12.40 -15.53 16.13
N GLY A 75 -12.49 -14.20 16.18
CA GLY A 75 -12.80 -13.42 17.38
C GLY A 75 -11.56 -12.87 18.10
N ASP A 76 -10.36 -13.39 17.81
CA ASP A 76 -9.12 -12.86 18.40
C ASP A 76 -8.76 -11.51 17.77
N SER A 77 -7.89 -10.76 18.47
CA SER A 77 -7.45 -9.47 17.97
C SER A 77 -6.49 -9.61 16.78
N LEU A 78 -6.60 -8.71 15.80
CA LEU A 78 -5.63 -8.61 14.72
C LEU A 78 -4.23 -8.31 15.27
N GLN A 79 -4.16 -7.56 16.36
CA GLN A 79 -2.91 -7.23 17.02
C GLN A 79 -2.18 -8.47 17.55
N GLU A 80 -2.88 -9.47 18.08
CA GLU A 80 -2.28 -10.75 18.48
C GLU A 80 -1.68 -11.49 17.28
N ALA A 81 -2.40 -11.54 16.16
CA ALA A 81 -1.86 -12.10 14.92
C ALA A 81 -0.59 -11.36 14.46
N ILE A 82 -0.57 -10.02 14.50
CA ILE A 82 0.63 -9.25 14.12
C ILE A 82 1.80 -9.49 15.07
N GLN A 83 1.55 -9.65 16.37
CA GLN A 83 2.60 -9.97 17.34
C GLN A 83 3.20 -11.36 17.10
N LEU A 84 2.37 -12.34 16.73
CA LEU A 84 2.80 -13.71 16.52
C LEU A 84 3.53 -13.90 15.17
N TYR A 85 2.97 -13.38 14.08
CA TYR A 85 3.49 -13.59 12.72
C TYR A 85 4.46 -12.48 12.26
N GLY A 86 4.55 -11.38 13.01
CA GLY A 86 5.45 -10.26 12.76
C GLY A 86 4.91 -9.22 11.78
N SER A 87 5.74 -8.23 11.42
CA SER A 87 5.32 -7.09 10.61
C SER A 87 5.49 -7.29 9.09
N ASN A 88 5.81 -8.49 8.63
CA ASN A 88 6.05 -8.80 7.22
C ASN A 88 4.76 -9.31 6.54
N TYR A 89 3.67 -8.56 6.67
CA TYR A 89 2.39 -8.85 6.01
C TYR A 89 2.11 -7.86 4.88
N TYR A 90 1.30 -8.28 3.90
CA TYR A 90 0.63 -7.36 2.98
C TYR A 90 -0.75 -7.00 3.53
N THR A 91 -1.28 -5.88 3.08
CA THR A 91 -2.69 -5.52 3.31
C THR A 91 -3.46 -5.55 2.00
N ARG A 92 -4.72 -5.96 2.04
CA ARG A 92 -5.65 -5.75 0.94
C ARG A 92 -7.05 -5.47 1.45
N VAL A 93 -7.89 -4.96 0.55
CA VAL A 93 -9.33 -4.82 0.80
C VAL A 93 -10.07 -5.64 -0.25
N GLU A 94 -10.93 -6.54 0.20
CA GLU A 94 -11.74 -7.40 -0.67
C GLU A 94 -13.20 -7.28 -0.24
N GLN A 95 -14.07 -6.87 -1.16
CA GLN A 95 -15.51 -6.68 -0.90
C GLN A 95 -15.82 -5.76 0.30
N GLY A 96 -14.93 -4.80 0.61
CA GLY A 96 -15.08 -3.87 1.73
C GLY A 96 -14.52 -4.38 3.07
N MET A 97 -14.00 -5.59 3.12
CA MET A 97 -13.33 -6.16 4.31
C MET A 97 -11.81 -5.97 4.21
N SER A 98 -11.17 -5.60 5.32
CA SER A 98 -9.72 -5.48 5.40
C SER A 98 -9.09 -6.84 5.67
N ILE A 99 -7.95 -7.09 5.03
CA ILE A 99 -7.24 -8.36 5.12
C ILE A 99 -5.76 -8.04 5.34
N ILE A 100 -5.14 -8.72 6.30
CA ILE A 100 -3.68 -8.86 6.35
C ILE A 100 -3.30 -10.28 5.93
N GLY A 101 -2.22 -10.43 5.18
CA GLY A 101 -1.75 -11.73 4.73
C GLY A 101 -0.25 -11.92 4.84
N TYR A 102 0.15 -13.13 5.17
CA TYR A 102 1.54 -13.56 5.28
C TYR A 102 1.81 -14.61 4.21
N VAL A 103 2.99 -14.53 3.59
CA VAL A 103 3.42 -15.47 2.56
C VAL A 103 4.71 -16.14 3.00
N ASP A 104 4.72 -17.46 3.01
CA ASP A 104 5.92 -18.27 3.09
C ASP A 104 6.31 -18.74 1.69
N ARG A 105 7.35 -18.12 1.13
CA ARG A 105 7.84 -18.45 -0.21
C ARG A 105 8.65 -19.74 -0.24
N ALA A 106 9.28 -20.12 0.87
CA ALA A 106 10.06 -21.34 0.95
C ALA A 106 9.12 -22.55 0.90
N ASN A 107 8.02 -22.48 1.65
CA ASN A 107 7.02 -23.55 1.75
C ASN A 107 5.86 -23.40 0.75
N LYS A 108 5.79 -22.27 0.02
CA LYS A 108 4.69 -21.92 -0.91
C LYS A 108 3.31 -21.89 -0.22
N THR A 109 3.29 -21.48 1.04
CA THR A 109 2.08 -21.36 1.85
C THR A 109 1.76 -19.90 2.16
N PHE A 110 0.53 -19.65 2.55
CA PHE A 110 0.05 -18.35 2.97
C PHE A 110 -1.01 -18.49 4.06
N ILE A 111 -1.20 -17.43 4.82
CA ILE A 111 -2.32 -17.25 5.75
C ILE A 111 -2.83 -15.82 5.65
N GLU A 112 -4.15 -15.66 5.66
CA GLU A 112 -4.86 -14.40 5.55
C GLU A 112 -5.86 -14.26 6.69
N PHE A 113 -5.83 -13.11 7.34
CA PHE A 113 -6.76 -12.74 8.40
C PHE A 113 -7.66 -11.63 7.88
N TRP A 114 -8.93 -11.97 7.67
CA TRP A 114 -9.98 -11.01 7.35
C TRP A 114 -10.47 -10.41 8.65
N HIS A 115 -10.45 -9.09 8.74
CA HIS A 115 -10.69 -8.40 9.99
C HIS A 115 -11.52 -7.13 9.82
N TYR A 116 -12.18 -6.73 10.89
CA TYR A 116 -12.91 -5.47 11.01
C TYR A 116 -12.80 -4.96 12.45
N ASN A 117 -12.54 -3.66 12.64
CA ASN A 117 -12.34 -3.06 13.97
C ASN A 117 -11.42 -3.87 14.91
N ASP A 118 -10.26 -4.29 14.39
CA ASP A 118 -9.25 -5.06 15.14
C ASP A 118 -9.65 -6.50 15.54
N GLU A 119 -10.79 -7.01 15.06
CA GLU A 119 -11.25 -8.37 15.33
C GLU A 119 -11.19 -9.24 14.06
N ILE A 120 -10.74 -10.49 14.20
CA ILE A 120 -10.63 -11.46 13.10
C ILE A 120 -11.98 -12.14 12.87
N TYR A 121 -12.49 -12.10 11.63
CA TYR A 121 -13.77 -12.71 11.23
C TYR A 121 -13.61 -13.97 10.38
N GLU A 122 -12.56 -14.05 9.57
CA GLU A 122 -12.27 -15.21 8.73
C GLU A 122 -10.76 -15.41 8.65
N ILE A 123 -10.34 -16.68 8.70
CA ILE A 123 -8.96 -17.10 8.48
C ILE A 123 -8.93 -17.98 7.25
N ARG A 124 -8.13 -17.60 6.26
CA ARG A 124 -7.93 -18.36 5.01
C ARG A 124 -6.47 -18.73 4.87
N SER A 125 -6.17 -20.00 4.60
CA SER A 125 -4.80 -20.46 4.36
C SER A 125 -4.75 -21.60 3.36
N ASN A 126 -3.54 -21.99 2.99
CA ASN A 126 -3.23 -23.25 2.29
C ASN A 126 -2.10 -24.03 2.98
N LEU A 127 -1.94 -23.86 4.30
CA LEU A 127 -0.96 -24.58 5.11
C LEU A 127 -1.18 -26.10 5.08
#